data_AF-A0A5J6WYB8-F1
#
_entry.id   AF-A0A5J6WYB8-F1
#
_cell.length_a   1.000
_cell.length_b   1.000
_cell.length_c   1.000
_cell.angle_alpha   90.00
_cell.angle_beta   90.00
_cell.angle_gamma   90.00
#
_symmetry.space_group_name_H-M   'P 1'
#
loop_
_entity.id
_entity.type
_entity.pdbx_description
1 polymer ?
#
loop_
_entity_poly.entity_id
_entity_poly.type
_entity_poly.pdbx_seq_one_letter_code
_entity_poly.pdbx_strand_id
1 'polypeptide(L)'
;MLCCRLVSSIGAFFMITYCSHCLAKNRLPTDKAPDEARCGRCHQPLASHTPLTVTAENIDTLIASDIPVVIDFWASWCGPCMQFAPVFTQMAHELEPKIRFAKLDTEQQQALAARFAIRSIPTLMVFRSGQMLAQRSGSLPPSLFKEWLLELTGA
;
A
#
# COMPACT_ATOMS: atom_id res chain seq x y z
N MET A 1 37.78 -31.55 -20.60
CA MET A 1 36.47 -30.94 -20.91
C MET A 1 35.38 -31.82 -20.32
N LEU A 2 34.82 -31.46 -19.17
CA LEU A 2 33.42 -31.78 -18.84
C LEU A 2 33.04 -30.79 -17.74
N CYS A 3 32.50 -29.65 -18.18
CA CYS A 3 31.99 -28.61 -17.30
C CYS A 3 30.74 -29.17 -16.61
N CYS A 4 30.86 -29.45 -15.32
CA CYS A 4 29.73 -29.77 -14.45
C CYS A 4 28.80 -28.55 -14.48
N ARG A 5 27.68 -28.66 -15.20
CA ARG A 5 26.62 -27.64 -15.20
C ARG A 5 26.07 -27.54 -13.78
N LEU A 6 26.51 -26.50 -13.08
CA LEU A 6 25.80 -25.93 -11.94
C LEU A 6 24.40 -25.55 -12.42
N VAL A 7 23.43 -26.43 -12.20
CA VAL A 7 22.03 -26.05 -12.16
C VAL A 7 21.89 -25.26 -10.87
N SER A 8 22.24 -23.97 -10.91
CA SER A 8 21.94 -23.06 -9.82
C SER A 8 20.42 -22.95 -9.77
N SER A 9 19.82 -23.54 -8.76
CA SER A 9 18.41 -23.38 -8.41
C SER A 9 18.15 -21.93 -8.02
N ILE A 10 18.13 -21.02 -8.99
CA ILE A 10 17.54 -19.70 -8.82
C ILE A 10 16.04 -19.93 -8.82
N GLY A 11 15.49 -20.35 -7.68
CA GLY A 11 14.06 -20.21 -7.45
C GLY A 11 13.77 -18.73 -7.59
N ALA A 12 13.17 -18.32 -8.71
CA ALA A 12 12.81 -16.93 -8.92
C ALA A 12 11.93 -16.50 -7.73
N PHE A 13 12.45 -15.60 -6.89
CA PHE A 13 11.66 -14.97 -5.85
C PHE A 13 10.68 -14.05 -6.57
N PHE A 14 9.40 -14.20 -6.24
CA PHE A 14 8.36 -13.34 -6.77
C PHE A 14 7.66 -12.67 -5.62
N MET A 15 7.33 -11.39 -5.82
CA MET A 15 6.42 -10.67 -4.94
C MET A 15 5.02 -10.65 -5.54
N ILE A 16 4.04 -10.59 -4.67
CA ILE A 16 2.64 -10.40 -4.96
C ILE A 16 2.27 -8.94 -4.69
N THR A 17 1.69 -8.29 -5.68
CA THR A 17 1.07 -6.97 -5.55
C THR A 17 -0.30 -6.99 -6.23
N TYR A 18 -1.12 -5.98 -5.98
CA TYR A 18 -2.34 -5.72 -6.74
C TYR A 18 -2.13 -4.56 -7.72
N CYS A 19 -3.04 -4.45 -8.68
CA CYS A 19 -3.12 -3.32 -9.60
C CYS A 19 -4.04 -2.23 -9.02
N SER A 20 -3.59 -0.98 -9.00
CA SER A 20 -4.38 0.15 -8.53
C SER A 20 -5.61 0.47 -9.39
N HIS A 21 -5.71 -0.06 -10.62
CA HIS A 21 -6.85 0.22 -11.51
C HIS A 21 -7.97 -0.83 -11.46
N CYS A 22 -7.61 -2.11 -11.32
CA CYS A 22 -8.58 -3.21 -11.42
C CYS A 22 -8.49 -4.24 -10.28
N LEU A 23 -7.62 -3.98 -9.29
CA LEU A 23 -7.37 -4.82 -8.11
C LEU A 23 -6.92 -6.26 -8.42
N ALA A 24 -6.58 -6.56 -9.68
CA ALA A 24 -6.05 -7.86 -10.04
C ALA A 24 -4.72 -8.12 -9.33
N LYS A 25 -4.59 -9.31 -8.75
CA LYS A 25 -3.34 -9.84 -8.21
C LYS A 25 -2.33 -10.01 -9.35
N ASN A 26 -1.12 -9.52 -9.15
CA ASN A 26 0.00 -9.61 -10.07
C ASN A 26 1.20 -10.20 -9.35
N ARG A 27 1.96 -11.03 -10.06
CA ARG A 27 3.17 -11.68 -9.57
C ARG A 27 4.36 -11.06 -10.31
N LEU A 28 5.23 -10.38 -9.58
CA LEU A 28 6.40 -9.71 -10.14
C LEU A 28 7.69 -10.42 -9.71
N PRO A 29 8.66 -10.59 -10.61
CA PRO A 29 10.01 -10.98 -10.21
C PRO A 29 10.58 -9.95 -9.21
N THR A 30 11.19 -10.41 -8.12
CA THR A 30 11.71 -9.48 -7.07
C THR A 30 12.91 -8.65 -7.54
N ASP A 31 13.56 -9.05 -8.62
CA ASP A 31 14.68 -8.35 -9.27
C ASP A 31 14.23 -7.24 -10.23
N LYS A 32 12.92 -7.11 -10.49
CA LYS A 32 12.37 -6.04 -11.33
C LYS A 32 11.72 -4.95 -10.50
N ALA A 33 12.07 -3.70 -10.83
CA ALA A 33 11.42 -2.53 -10.25
C ALA A 33 9.92 -2.53 -10.57
N PRO A 34 9.02 -2.36 -9.57
CA PRO A 34 7.59 -2.32 -9.82
C PRO A 34 7.14 -1.12 -10.67
N ASP A 35 7.97 -0.08 -10.79
CA ASP A 35 7.70 1.21 -11.46
C ASP A 35 7.36 1.06 -12.95
N GLU A 36 7.96 0.07 -13.62
CA GLU A 36 7.74 -0.19 -15.05
C GLU A 36 6.72 -1.32 -15.30
N ALA A 37 6.24 -1.96 -14.23
CA ALA A 37 5.41 -3.14 -14.35
C ALA A 37 3.96 -2.78 -14.73
N ARG A 38 3.41 -3.56 -15.67
CA ARG A 38 2.03 -3.43 -16.13
C ARG A 38 1.18 -4.58 -15.61
N CYS A 39 -0.10 -4.30 -15.36
CA CYS A 39 -1.06 -5.29 -14.93
C CYS A 39 -1.29 -6.36 -16.02
N GLY A 40 -1.21 -7.64 -15.66
CA GLY A 40 -1.52 -8.74 -16.57
C GLY A 40 -3.00 -8.85 -16.96
N ARG A 41 -3.91 -8.14 -16.27
CA ARG A 41 -5.35 -8.13 -16.57
C ARG A 41 -5.78 -6.92 -17.40
N CYS A 42 -5.51 -5.70 -16.92
CA CYS A 42 -5.98 -4.47 -17.58
C CYS A 42 -4.90 -3.74 -18.38
N HIS A 43 -3.66 -4.22 -18.37
CA HIS A 43 -2.51 -3.65 -19.07
C HIS A 43 -2.14 -2.21 -18.72
N GLN A 44 -2.75 -1.61 -17.70
CA GLN A 44 -2.31 -0.32 -17.14
C GLN A 44 -1.03 -0.49 -16.31
N PRO A 45 -0.28 0.59 -16.05
CA PRO A 45 0.75 0.59 -14.99
C PRO A 45 0.17 0.03 -13.69
N LEU A 46 0.98 -0.69 -12.90
CA LEU A 46 0.47 -1.28 -11.66
C LEU A 46 0.11 -0.23 -10.60
N ALA A 47 0.78 0.92 -10.64
CA ALA A 47 0.55 2.07 -9.76
C ALA A 47 -0.24 3.15 -10.48
N SER A 48 -1.18 3.78 -9.79
CA SER A 48 -1.86 4.99 -10.27
C SER A 48 -1.27 6.27 -9.67
N HIS A 49 -0.31 6.16 -8.73
CA HIS A 49 0.29 7.30 -8.02
C HIS A 49 -0.75 8.15 -7.28
N THR A 50 -1.85 7.51 -6.87
CA THR A 50 -2.99 8.12 -6.20
C THR A 50 -3.57 7.17 -5.16
N PRO A 51 -4.09 7.68 -4.03
CA PRO A 51 -4.67 6.81 -3.01
C PRO A 51 -5.90 6.04 -3.51
N LEU A 52 -5.95 4.74 -3.21
CA LEU A 52 -7.10 3.89 -3.50
C LEU A 52 -8.18 4.00 -2.43
N THR A 53 -9.44 3.92 -2.84
CA THR A 53 -10.55 3.77 -1.90
C THR A 53 -10.58 2.34 -1.36
N VAL A 54 -10.56 2.21 -0.05
CA VAL A 54 -10.73 0.94 0.64
C VAL A 54 -12.20 0.65 0.86
N THR A 55 -12.60 -0.59 0.62
CA THR A 55 -13.95 -1.11 0.87
C THR A 55 -13.87 -2.50 1.50
N ALA A 56 -15.00 -3.01 1.98
CA ALA A 56 -15.11 -4.36 2.52
C ALA A 56 -14.68 -5.44 1.51
N GLU A 57 -14.87 -5.19 0.22
CA GLU A 57 -14.56 -6.13 -0.85
C GLU A 57 -13.06 -6.20 -1.18
N ASN A 58 -12.30 -5.12 -0.93
CA ASN A 58 -10.91 -5.03 -1.37
C ASN A 58 -9.86 -5.08 -0.24
N ILE A 59 -10.24 -4.76 0.99
CA ILE A 59 -9.29 -4.55 2.09
C ILE A 59 -8.33 -5.72 2.29
N ASP A 60 -8.84 -6.95 2.32
CA ASP A 60 -8.01 -8.14 2.57
C ASP A 60 -7.02 -8.39 1.43
N THR A 61 -7.40 -8.05 0.20
CA THR A 61 -6.50 -8.13 -0.96
C THR A 61 -5.41 -7.06 -0.88
N LEU A 62 -5.77 -5.84 -0.47
CA LEU A 62 -4.82 -4.73 -0.36
C LEU A 62 -3.75 -5.05 0.70
N ILE A 63 -4.16 -5.38 1.93
CA ILE A 63 -3.23 -5.59 3.05
C ILE A 63 -2.35 -6.84 2.89
N ALA A 64 -2.78 -7.82 2.08
CA ALA A 64 -2.02 -9.03 1.77
C ALA A 64 -0.88 -8.83 0.75
N SER A 65 -0.73 -7.62 0.19
CA SER A 65 0.35 -7.27 -0.73
C SER A 65 1.74 -7.35 -0.07
N ASP A 66 2.73 -7.84 -0.82
CA ASP A 66 4.14 -7.82 -0.40
C ASP A 66 4.75 -6.41 -0.49
N ILE A 67 4.19 -5.57 -1.36
CA ILE A 67 4.43 -4.12 -1.32
C ILE A 67 3.64 -3.55 -0.14
N PRO A 68 4.28 -2.79 0.78
CA PRO A 68 3.59 -2.13 1.89
C PRO A 68 2.39 -1.30 1.46
N VAL A 69 1.36 -1.29 2.28
CA VAL A 69 0.18 -0.45 2.10
C VAL A 69 0.00 0.42 3.34
N VAL A 70 -0.02 1.73 3.17
CA VAL A 70 -0.47 2.66 4.20
C VAL A 70 -1.94 3.01 3.97
N ILE A 71 -2.75 2.91 5.02
CA ILE A 71 -4.17 3.23 5.00
C ILE A 71 -4.43 4.44 5.90
N ASP A 72 -5.02 5.49 5.35
CA ASP A 72 -5.59 6.64 6.08
C ASP A 72 -7.08 6.38 6.38
N PHE A 73 -7.38 6.16 7.65
CA PHE A 73 -8.75 6.05 8.17
C PHE A 73 -9.26 7.46 8.48
N TRP A 74 -10.27 7.91 7.76
CA TRP A 74 -10.69 9.31 7.75
C TRP A 74 -12.23 9.46 7.72
N ALA A 75 -12.71 10.71 7.78
CA ALA A 75 -14.11 11.08 7.51
C ALA A 75 -14.17 12.52 6.96
N SER A 76 -15.23 12.84 6.22
CA SER A 76 -15.39 14.15 5.54
C SER A 76 -15.62 15.33 6.49
N TRP A 77 -16.22 15.08 7.65
CA TRP A 77 -16.47 16.09 8.69
C TRP A 77 -15.23 16.37 9.57
N CYS A 78 -14.16 15.58 9.43
CA CYS A 78 -12.95 15.67 10.23
C CYS A 78 -11.98 16.71 9.64
N GLY A 79 -11.92 17.90 10.25
CA GLY A 79 -11.01 18.98 9.83
C GLY A 79 -9.54 18.55 9.66
N PRO A 80 -8.90 17.91 10.65
CA PRO A 80 -7.54 17.41 10.51
C PRO A 80 -7.35 16.39 9.38
N CYS A 81 -8.36 15.54 9.12
CA CYS A 81 -8.34 14.58 8.02
C CYS A 81 -8.32 15.30 6.66
N MET A 82 -9.16 16.33 6.51
CA MET A 82 -9.21 17.15 5.30
C MET A 82 -7.92 17.92 5.06
N GLN A 83 -7.27 18.42 6.12
CA GLN A 83 -5.97 19.08 6.04
C GLN A 83 -4.84 18.11 5.67
N PHE A 84 -4.92 16.85 6.11
CA PHE A 84 -3.91 15.83 5.82
C PHE A 84 -4.06 15.20 4.43
N ALA A 85 -5.27 15.15 3.88
CA ALA A 85 -5.56 14.56 2.57
C ALA A 85 -4.59 15.00 1.43
N PRO A 86 -4.24 16.28 1.24
CA PRO A 86 -3.27 16.67 0.21
C PRO A 86 -1.86 16.13 0.47
N VAL A 87 -1.43 16.07 1.74
CA VAL A 87 -0.12 15.49 2.12
C VAL A 87 -0.10 14.00 1.79
N PHE A 88 -1.17 13.28 2.11
CA PHE A 88 -1.30 11.86 1.80
C PHE A 88 -1.25 11.58 0.29
N THR A 89 -1.97 12.38 -0.51
CA THR A 89 -1.95 12.27 -1.97
C THR A 89 -0.57 12.62 -2.56
N GLN A 90 0.11 13.64 -2.03
CA GLN A 90 1.46 13.97 -2.46
C GLN A 90 2.44 12.81 -2.21
N MET A 91 2.39 12.19 -1.03
CA MET A 91 3.24 11.03 -0.74
C MET A 91 2.90 9.82 -1.61
N ALA A 92 1.63 9.62 -1.96
CA ALA A 92 1.25 8.59 -2.94
C ALA A 92 1.91 8.83 -4.30
N HIS A 93 1.98 10.08 -4.75
CA HIS A 93 2.66 10.41 -5.99
C HIS A 93 4.17 10.14 -5.93
N GLU A 94 4.81 10.48 -4.80
CA GLU A 94 6.27 10.34 -4.63
C GLU A 94 6.76 8.92 -4.34
N LEU A 95 5.96 8.11 -3.63
CA LEU A 95 6.41 6.84 -3.05
C LEU A 95 5.76 5.60 -3.69
N GLU A 96 4.70 5.75 -4.48
CA GLU A 96 4.27 4.64 -5.31
C GLU A 96 5.28 4.36 -6.43
N PRO A 97 5.49 3.09 -6.81
CA PRO A 97 4.88 1.87 -6.28
C PRO A 97 5.56 1.24 -5.06
N LYS A 98 6.64 1.81 -4.52
CA LYS A 98 7.37 1.21 -3.39
C LYS A 98 6.51 1.07 -2.13
N ILE A 99 5.58 2.00 -1.93
CA ILE A 99 4.56 1.98 -0.88
C ILE A 99 3.23 2.33 -1.54
N ARG A 100 2.19 1.54 -1.30
CA ARG A 100 0.83 1.80 -1.78
C ARG A 100 0.06 2.65 -0.79
N PHE A 101 -0.79 3.50 -1.33
CA PHE A 101 -1.60 4.41 -0.52
C PHE A 101 -3.08 4.07 -0.69
N ALA A 102 -3.79 4.01 0.43
CA ALA A 102 -5.21 3.78 0.43
C ALA A 102 -5.92 4.62 1.50
N LYS A 103 -7.20 4.91 1.28
CA LYS A 103 -8.05 5.69 2.19
C LYS A 103 -9.32 4.92 2.50
N LEU A 104 -9.66 4.85 3.78
CA LEU A 104 -10.90 4.22 4.27
C LEU A 104 -11.76 5.30 4.93
N ASP A 105 -12.92 5.59 4.35
CA ASP A 105 -13.92 6.46 4.98
C ASP A 105 -14.67 5.67 6.06
N THR A 106 -14.46 6.06 7.31
CA THR A 106 -15.00 5.38 8.49
C THR A 106 -16.52 5.52 8.63
N GLU A 107 -17.13 6.55 8.03
CA GLU A 107 -18.59 6.71 7.98
C GLU A 107 -19.23 5.71 7.01
N GLN A 108 -18.55 5.44 5.89
CA GLN A 108 -19.06 4.53 4.86
C GLN A 108 -18.73 3.06 5.18
N GLN A 109 -17.64 2.81 5.90
CA GLN A 109 -17.12 1.47 6.18
C GLN A 109 -17.09 1.19 7.70
N GLN A 110 -18.21 1.42 8.39
CA GLN A 110 -18.31 1.30 9.86
C GLN A 110 -17.87 -0.07 10.40
N ALA A 111 -18.24 -1.15 9.71
CA ALA A 111 -17.81 -2.51 10.10
C ALA A 111 -16.29 -2.69 10.01
N LEU A 112 -15.64 -2.08 9.01
CA LEU A 112 -14.19 -2.09 8.92
C LEU A 112 -13.56 -1.20 9.99
N ALA A 113 -14.11 -0.01 10.24
CA ALA A 113 -13.67 0.86 11.33
C ALA A 113 -13.72 0.12 12.68
N ALA A 114 -14.77 -0.67 12.94
CA ALA A 114 -14.88 -1.54 14.10
C ALA A 114 -13.86 -2.70 14.07
N ARG A 115 -13.69 -3.38 12.93
CA ARG A 115 -12.69 -4.47 12.75
C ARG A 115 -11.28 -4.02 13.10
N PHE A 116 -10.90 -2.81 12.70
CA PHE A 116 -9.58 -2.22 12.97
C PHE A 116 -9.56 -1.41 14.29
N ALA A 117 -10.62 -1.46 15.09
CA ALA A 117 -10.73 -0.76 16.37
C ALA A 117 -10.36 0.73 16.28
N ILE A 118 -10.85 1.43 15.26
CA ILE A 118 -10.59 2.87 15.06
C ILE A 118 -11.33 3.67 16.13
N ARG A 119 -10.57 4.42 16.94
CA ARG A 119 -11.09 5.24 18.06
C ARG A 119 -10.93 6.74 17.84
N SER A 120 -10.11 7.13 16.87
CA SER A 120 -9.85 8.52 16.50
C SER A 120 -9.45 8.58 15.03
N ILE A 121 -9.70 9.72 14.40
CA ILE A 121 -9.34 9.98 13.01
C ILE A 121 -8.62 11.34 12.89
N PRO A 122 -7.65 11.49 11.95
CA PRO A 122 -7.17 10.42 11.09
C PRO A 122 -6.38 9.37 11.88
N THR A 123 -6.41 8.12 11.45
CA THR A 123 -5.53 7.06 11.95
C THR A 123 -4.81 6.46 10.75
N LEU A 124 -3.50 6.29 10.86
CA LEU A 124 -2.65 5.69 9.84
C LEU A 124 -2.27 4.28 10.27
N MET A 125 -2.43 3.31 9.38
CA MET A 125 -1.94 1.94 9.59
C MET A 125 -1.11 1.50 8.40
N VAL A 126 -0.01 0.80 8.66
CA VAL A 126 0.86 0.24 7.62
C VAL A 126 0.79 -1.26 7.68
N PHE A 127 0.54 -1.90 6.53
CA PHE A 127 0.48 -3.35 6.38
C PHE A 127 1.51 -3.84 5.36
N ARG A 128 2.01 -5.07 5.54
CA ARG A 128 2.79 -5.82 4.55
C ARG A 128 2.50 -7.31 4.72
N SER A 129 2.20 -8.00 3.62
CA SER A 129 1.96 -9.44 3.58
C SER A 129 0.95 -9.91 4.65
N GLY A 130 -0.11 -9.13 4.86
CA GLY A 130 -1.18 -9.39 5.83
C GLY A 130 -0.85 -9.04 7.28
N GLN A 131 0.36 -8.57 7.58
CA GLN A 131 0.78 -8.15 8.92
C GLN A 131 0.70 -6.64 9.07
N MET A 132 0.21 -6.16 10.21
CA MET A 132 0.27 -4.74 10.57
C MET A 132 1.66 -4.41 11.10
N LEU A 133 2.39 -3.55 10.41
CA LEU A 133 3.73 -3.09 10.78
C LEU A 133 3.67 -1.95 11.81
N ALA A 134 2.71 -1.05 11.64
CA ALA A 134 2.55 0.10 12.53
C ALA A 134 1.12 0.65 12.50
N GLN A 135 0.75 1.30 13.60
CA GLN A 135 -0.46 2.11 13.72
C GLN A 135 -0.11 3.42 14.41
N ARG A 136 -0.72 4.51 13.97
CA ARG A 136 -0.60 5.82 14.60
C ARG A 136 -1.90 6.61 14.48
N SER A 137 -2.32 7.24 15.57
CA SER A 137 -3.38 8.25 15.53
C SER A 137 -2.82 9.63 15.21
N GLY A 138 -3.59 10.42 14.48
CA GLY A 138 -3.25 11.77 14.07
C GLY A 138 -2.51 11.85 12.73
N SER A 139 -2.55 13.04 12.14
CA SER A 139 -1.83 13.37 10.92
C SER A 139 -0.36 13.70 11.23
N LEU A 140 0.43 13.77 10.16
CA LEU A 140 1.85 14.10 10.21
C LEU A 140 2.19 15.24 9.23
N PRO A 141 3.13 16.13 9.57
CA PRO A 141 3.75 17.00 8.58
C PRO A 141 4.42 16.17 7.46
N PRO A 142 4.50 16.69 6.22
CA PRO A 142 4.97 15.91 5.07
C PRO A 142 6.32 15.22 5.26
N SER A 143 7.34 15.91 5.80
CA SER A 143 8.67 15.35 6.02
C SER A 143 8.67 14.18 7.00
N LEU A 144 8.00 14.36 8.15
CA LEU A 144 7.91 13.33 9.17
C LEU A 144 7.04 12.16 8.71
N PHE A 145 6.01 12.40 7.90
CA PHE A 145 5.23 11.33 7.29
C PHE A 145 6.08 10.47 6.35
N LYS A 146 6.88 11.12 5.50
CA LYS A 146 7.80 10.43 4.58
C LYS A 146 8.85 9.62 5.33
N GLU A 147 9.52 10.22 6.30
CA GLU A 147 10.52 9.56 7.15
C GLU A 147 9.94 8.32 7.83
N TRP A 148 8.79 8.47 8.50
CA TRP A 148 8.10 7.37 9.17
C TRP A 148 7.76 6.21 8.22
N LEU A 149 7.32 6.50 7.00
CA LEU A 149 7.04 5.48 5.99
C LEU A 149 8.31 4.75 5.53
N LEU A 150 9.39 5.48 5.26
CA LEU A 150 10.65 4.89 4.79
C LEU A 150 11.30 4.02 5.86
N GLU A 151 11.31 4.46 7.11
CA GLU A 151 11.85 3.70 8.25
C GLU A 151 11.13 2.36 8.44
N LEU A 152 9.79 2.37 8.39
CA LEU A 152 8.98 1.17 8.60
C LEU A 152 9.07 0.17 7.44
N THR A 153 9.27 0.67 6.23
CA THR A 153 9.17 -0.16 5.03
C THR A 153 10.53 -0.57 4.45
N GLY A 154 11.61 0.15 4.78
CA GLY A 154 12.93 -0.08 4.20
C GLY A 154 12.97 0.22 2.69
N ALA A 155 12.15 1.17 2.23
CA ALA A 155 11.96 1.55 0.82
C ALA A 155 12.93 2.65 0.32
#